data_AF-A0A9Q4CNR5-F1
#
_entry.id   AF-A0A9Q4CNR5-F1
#
_cell.length_a   1.000
_cell.length_b   1.000
_cell.length_c   1.000
_cell.angle_alpha   90.00
_cell.angle_beta   90.00
_cell.angle_gamma   90.00
#
_symmetry.space_group_name_H-M   'P 1'
#
loop_
_entity.id
_entity.type
_entity.pdbx_description
1 polymer ?
#
loop_
_entity_poly.entity_id
_entity_poly.type
_entity_poly.pdbx_seq_one_letter_code
_entity_poly.pdbx_strand_id
1 'polypeptide(L)'
;MSKKILLLSTLTFACEVTANSGYTYPSGYEIKIENKAAKVIAGEHRPELILKQKGSDNESHVTFSQFNVGPDGLNINNKINAGYIITEVISDNISRLEGNIRVTHNRANLFIVNPNGITVKNQFKISGTMHNYLITGRIKDTVDDWDDFTAEQTEHKGGKLRISGVNLRGNFNNTTLISSNINIRKSKIYANNLHIETILNRYNGYSRSPKITISKDAQIHAGLLSADLTGVKFKNFGKITGDLEFRTRDVTIENTGTITGGTGKIAYRGNMHFNGKNNTKYNNSDVFRDIDGDSIFDTGFKTVTIE
;
A
#
# COMPACT_ATOMS: atom_id res chain seq x y z
N MET A 1 21.13 -5.47 76.16
CA MET A 1 21.04 -6.25 74.90
C MET A 1 19.93 -5.69 74.04
N SER A 2 20.25 -4.91 73.00
CA SER A 2 19.28 -4.32 72.08
C SER A 2 19.13 -5.21 70.84
N LYS A 3 17.92 -5.72 70.59
CA LYS A 3 17.59 -6.48 69.38
C LYS A 3 17.29 -5.50 68.24
N LYS A 4 18.22 -5.38 67.28
CA LYS A 4 17.95 -4.75 65.98
C LYS A 4 17.02 -5.67 65.18
N ILE A 5 15.83 -5.18 64.85
CA ILE A 5 14.93 -5.79 63.86
C ILE A 5 15.39 -5.30 62.49
N LEU A 6 15.85 -6.21 61.64
CA LEU A 6 16.07 -5.94 60.22
C LEU A 6 14.70 -6.02 59.51
N LEU A 7 14.19 -4.90 59.01
CA LEU A 7 13.15 -4.92 57.99
C LEU A 7 13.81 -5.21 56.63
N LEU A 8 13.57 -6.40 56.09
CA LEU A 8 13.81 -6.65 54.66
C LEU A 8 12.67 -6.02 53.87
N SER A 9 12.93 -4.90 53.20
CA SER A 9 12.06 -4.40 52.14
C SER A 9 12.18 -5.35 50.95
N THR A 10 11.11 -6.11 50.70
CA THR A 10 10.98 -6.87 49.46
C THR A 10 10.75 -5.88 48.31
N LEU A 11 11.79 -5.63 47.51
CA LEU A 11 11.64 -5.02 46.20
C LEU A 11 10.90 -6.02 45.31
N THR A 12 9.58 -5.86 45.17
CA THR A 12 8.83 -6.51 44.09
C THR A 12 9.19 -5.81 42.78
N PHE A 13 10.15 -6.38 42.04
CA PHE A 13 10.25 -6.11 40.61
C PHE A 13 8.99 -6.68 39.95
N ALA A 14 8.01 -5.82 39.68
CA ALA A 14 7.00 -6.12 38.69
C ALA A 14 7.73 -6.15 37.34
N CYS A 15 8.10 -7.35 36.89
CA CYS A 15 8.42 -7.56 35.50
C CYS A 15 7.11 -7.32 34.75
N GLU A 16 6.94 -6.12 34.16
CA GLU A 16 5.98 -5.97 33.07
C GLU A 16 6.48 -6.86 31.93
N VAL A 17 6.08 -8.12 31.96
CA VAL A 17 6.09 -8.95 30.75
C VAL A 17 5.11 -8.26 29.82
N THR A 18 5.62 -7.45 28.89
CA THR A 18 4.87 -7.09 27.70
C THR A 18 4.48 -8.40 27.05
N ALA A 19 3.24 -8.82 27.22
CA ALA A 19 2.72 -10.00 26.57
C ALA A 19 2.69 -9.71 25.07
N ASN A 20 3.81 -9.99 24.38
CA ASN A 20 3.92 -9.92 22.93
C ASN A 20 2.94 -10.95 22.37
N SER A 21 1.72 -10.49 22.05
CA SER A 21 0.72 -11.36 21.46
C SER A 21 1.15 -11.71 20.04
N GLY A 22 1.11 -12.99 19.73
CA GLY A 22 1.52 -13.50 18.43
C GLY A 22 0.67 -14.67 17.98
N TYR A 23 0.68 -14.91 16.67
CA TYR A 23 -0.01 -16.02 16.03
C TYR A 23 0.86 -16.58 14.91
N THR A 24 0.92 -17.90 14.80
CA THR A 24 1.63 -18.60 13.73
C THR A 24 0.64 -19.42 12.93
N TYR A 25 0.54 -19.13 11.63
CA TYR A 25 -0.27 -19.90 10.69
C TYR A 25 0.36 -21.29 10.46
N PRO A 26 -0.41 -22.30 10.04
CA PRO A 26 0.12 -23.59 9.61
C PRO A 26 1.18 -23.49 8.50
N SER A 27 1.15 -22.43 7.68
CA SER A 27 2.16 -22.12 6.67
C SER A 27 3.50 -21.63 7.24
N GLY A 28 3.61 -21.47 8.55
CA GLY A 28 4.76 -20.87 9.24
C GLY A 28 4.81 -19.34 9.18
N TYR A 29 3.79 -18.69 8.62
CA TYR A 29 3.69 -17.22 8.64
C TYR A 29 3.31 -16.75 10.03
N GLU A 30 3.82 -15.58 10.41
CA GLU A 30 3.64 -15.06 11.77
C GLU A 30 3.01 -13.67 11.77
N ILE A 31 2.22 -13.41 12.81
CA ILE A 31 1.83 -12.09 13.29
C ILE A 31 2.46 -11.93 14.67
N LYS A 32 3.29 -10.90 14.87
CA LYS A 32 3.94 -10.59 16.15
C LYS A 32 3.80 -9.09 16.42
N ILE A 33 3.02 -8.75 17.45
CA ILE A 33 2.67 -7.37 17.82
C ILE A 33 3.68 -6.83 18.83
N GLU A 34 4.07 -5.57 18.68
CA GLU A 34 5.12 -4.88 19.48
C GLU A 34 4.56 -3.81 20.41
N ASN A 35 3.26 -3.52 20.38
CA ASN A 35 2.64 -2.55 21.27
C ASN A 35 1.32 -3.07 21.89
N LYS A 36 0.78 -2.32 22.85
CA LYS A 36 -0.46 -2.69 23.57
C LYS A 36 -1.75 -2.29 22.80
N ALA A 37 -1.63 -1.81 21.56
CA ALA A 37 -2.77 -1.27 20.80
C ALA A 37 -3.72 -2.36 20.27
N ALA A 38 -3.25 -3.61 20.19
CA ALA A 38 -4.07 -4.76 19.80
C ALA A 38 -3.59 -6.05 20.46
N LYS A 39 -4.39 -7.10 20.30
CA LYS A 39 -3.95 -8.48 20.54
C LYS A 39 -4.40 -9.39 19.42
N VAL A 40 -3.65 -10.45 19.13
CA VAL A 40 -4.07 -11.49 18.19
C VAL A 40 -4.51 -12.76 18.93
N ILE A 41 -5.61 -13.37 18.47
CA ILE A 41 -6.11 -14.68 18.92
C ILE A 41 -6.35 -15.59 17.71
N ALA A 42 -6.42 -16.91 17.91
CA ALA A 42 -6.57 -17.87 16.81
C ALA A 42 -7.91 -17.79 16.06
N GLY A 43 -8.98 -17.31 16.71
CA GLY A 43 -10.35 -17.33 16.16
C GLY A 43 -10.85 -18.75 15.87
N GLU A 44 -12.12 -18.89 15.43
CA GLU A 44 -12.67 -20.22 15.07
C GLU A 44 -12.20 -20.73 13.70
N HIS A 45 -12.03 -19.83 12.72
CA HIS A 45 -11.73 -20.20 11.32
C HIS A 45 -10.47 -19.52 10.77
N ARG A 46 -10.08 -18.40 11.38
CA ARG A 46 -8.92 -17.60 11.02
C ARG A 46 -8.57 -16.70 12.21
N PRO A 47 -7.31 -16.28 12.38
CA PRO A 47 -6.93 -15.40 13.48
C PRO A 47 -7.71 -14.10 13.48
N GLU A 48 -7.88 -13.54 14.67
CA GLU A 48 -8.54 -12.27 14.91
C GLU A 48 -7.59 -11.31 15.61
N LEU A 49 -7.26 -10.20 14.95
CA LEU A 49 -6.56 -9.05 15.51
C LEU A 49 -7.60 -8.14 16.19
N ILE A 50 -7.65 -8.16 17.50
CA ILE A 50 -8.58 -7.37 18.30
C ILE A 50 -7.91 -6.05 18.68
N LEU A 51 -8.40 -4.95 18.10
CA LEU A 51 -7.97 -3.60 18.43
C LEU A 51 -8.42 -3.23 19.85
N LYS A 52 -7.55 -2.55 20.60
CA LYS A 52 -7.72 -2.23 22.02
C LYS A 52 -7.62 -0.75 22.34
N GLN A 53 -6.89 0.00 21.52
CA GLN A 53 -6.61 1.42 21.76
C GLN A 53 -6.89 2.23 20.50
N LYS A 54 -7.33 3.47 20.72
CA LYS A 54 -7.55 4.49 19.71
C LYS A 54 -6.78 5.74 20.15
N GLY A 55 -6.02 6.33 19.25
CA GLY A 55 -5.31 7.58 19.45
C GLY A 55 -6.22 8.79 19.28
N SER A 56 -5.63 9.99 19.37
CA SER A 56 -6.35 11.26 19.29
C SER A 56 -6.98 11.49 17.93
N ASP A 57 -6.40 10.94 16.88
CA ASP A 57 -6.77 11.19 15.48
C ASP A 57 -7.69 10.09 14.95
N ASN A 58 -8.37 9.40 15.87
CA ASN A 58 -9.29 8.32 15.57
C ASN A 58 -8.62 7.10 14.90
N GLU A 59 -7.32 6.94 15.13
CA GLU A 59 -6.50 5.86 14.60
C GLU A 59 -6.26 4.76 15.63
N SER A 60 -6.15 3.51 15.19
CA SER A 60 -5.58 2.42 15.97
C SER A 60 -4.26 2.02 15.33
N HIS A 61 -3.16 2.49 15.91
CA HIS A 61 -1.82 2.22 15.40
C HIS A 61 -1.21 0.99 16.08
N VAL A 62 -1.14 -0.12 15.36
CA VAL A 62 -0.55 -1.38 15.82
C VAL A 62 0.80 -1.58 15.14
N THR A 63 1.86 -1.69 15.94
CA THR A 63 3.21 -1.97 15.46
C THR A 63 3.52 -3.47 15.54
N PHE A 64 4.30 -3.96 14.58
CA PHE A 64 4.61 -5.38 14.42
C PHE A 64 6.10 -5.62 14.15
N SER A 65 6.64 -6.72 14.68
CA SER A 65 7.89 -7.29 14.18
C SER A 65 7.65 -8.29 13.04
N GLN A 66 6.46 -8.87 12.96
CA GLN A 66 6.00 -9.70 11.83
C GLN A 66 4.53 -9.38 11.57
N PHE A 67 4.19 -9.03 10.33
CA PHE A 67 2.80 -8.90 9.89
C PHE A 67 2.61 -9.67 8.59
N ASN A 68 2.17 -10.92 8.71
CA ASN A 68 1.84 -11.78 7.59
C ASN A 68 0.39 -12.27 7.70
N VAL A 69 -0.24 -12.51 6.57
CA VAL A 69 -1.58 -13.08 6.47
C VAL A 69 -1.49 -14.34 5.64
N GLY A 70 -1.59 -15.50 6.30
CA GLY A 70 -1.61 -16.80 5.66
C GLY A 70 -2.89 -17.06 4.87
N PRO A 71 -2.99 -18.21 4.19
CA PRO A 71 -4.12 -18.56 3.33
C PRO A 71 -5.50 -18.47 4.02
N ASP A 72 -5.57 -18.80 5.31
CA ASP A 72 -6.81 -18.74 6.11
C ASP A 72 -7.33 -17.31 6.30
N GLY A 73 -6.47 -16.32 6.07
CA GLY A 73 -6.80 -14.90 6.19
C GLY A 73 -6.73 -14.36 7.61
N LEU A 74 -7.22 -13.14 7.79
CA LEU A 74 -7.19 -12.41 9.06
C LEU A 74 -8.50 -11.63 9.24
N ASN A 75 -9.10 -11.73 10.42
CA ASN A 75 -10.11 -10.78 10.85
C ASN A 75 -9.45 -9.67 11.67
N ILE A 76 -9.83 -8.42 11.43
CA ILE A 76 -9.47 -7.27 12.26
C ILE A 76 -10.76 -6.81 12.94
N ASN A 77 -10.79 -6.87 14.27
CA ASN A 77 -11.95 -6.52 15.07
C ASN A 77 -11.87 -5.06 15.51
N ASN A 78 -12.71 -4.23 14.88
CA ASN A 78 -12.78 -2.80 15.12
C ASN A 78 -14.00 -2.41 15.98
N LYS A 79 -14.28 -3.17 17.05
CA LYS A 79 -15.33 -2.79 18.02
C LYS A 79 -15.09 -1.43 18.67
N ILE A 80 -13.83 -1.01 18.79
CA ILE A 80 -13.44 0.29 19.35
C ILE A 80 -13.77 1.48 18.42
N ASN A 81 -14.25 1.22 17.21
CA ASN A 81 -14.65 2.24 16.24
C ASN A 81 -13.53 3.24 15.91
N ALA A 82 -12.35 2.73 15.57
CA ALA A 82 -11.30 3.52 14.94
C ALA A 82 -11.68 3.81 13.48
N GLY A 83 -11.50 5.06 13.04
CA GLY A 83 -11.65 5.48 11.65
C GLY A 83 -10.48 5.04 10.78
N TYR A 84 -9.29 4.92 11.38
CA TYR A 84 -8.06 4.50 10.71
C TYR A 84 -7.44 3.32 11.46
N ILE A 85 -7.04 2.29 10.74
CA ILE A 85 -6.34 1.12 11.29
C ILE A 85 -4.97 1.09 10.62
N ILE A 86 -3.91 1.29 11.40
CA ILE A 86 -2.54 1.31 10.89
C ILE A 86 -1.84 0.06 11.39
N THR A 87 -1.41 -0.79 10.45
CA THR A 87 -0.57 -1.95 10.73
C THR A 87 0.83 -1.68 10.20
N GLU A 88 1.75 -1.29 11.08
CA GLU A 88 3.12 -0.90 10.71
C GLU A 88 4.13 -1.96 11.16
N VAL A 89 4.91 -2.48 10.21
CA VAL A 89 6.06 -3.33 10.53
C VAL A 89 7.29 -2.47 10.80
N ILE A 90 7.79 -2.53 12.04
CA ILE A 90 8.93 -1.74 12.51
C ILE A 90 10.26 -2.51 12.49
N SER A 91 10.22 -3.83 12.26
CA SER A 91 11.41 -4.68 12.09
C SER A 91 11.95 -4.62 10.65
N ASP A 92 12.93 -5.47 10.31
CA ASP A 92 13.44 -5.65 8.94
C ASP A 92 12.70 -6.73 8.12
N ASN A 93 11.62 -7.29 8.66
CA ASN A 93 10.87 -8.36 8.00
C ASN A 93 9.92 -7.82 6.92
N ILE A 94 9.77 -8.59 5.83
CA ILE A 94 8.75 -8.32 4.80
C ILE A 94 7.38 -8.87 5.20
N SER A 95 6.32 -8.31 4.64
CA SER A 95 4.95 -8.81 4.80
C SER A 95 4.54 -9.71 3.63
N ARG A 96 3.96 -10.87 3.94
CA ARG A 96 3.32 -11.78 2.97
C ARG A 96 1.82 -11.82 3.22
N LEU A 97 1.03 -11.44 2.21
CA LEU A 97 -0.43 -11.36 2.29
C LEU A 97 -1.04 -12.31 1.26
N GLU A 98 -1.54 -13.47 1.73
CA GLU A 98 -1.99 -14.56 0.86
C GLU A 98 -3.47 -14.93 1.04
N GLY A 99 -4.08 -14.52 2.15
CA GLY A 99 -5.50 -14.74 2.45
C GLY A 99 -6.31 -13.44 2.54
N ASN A 100 -7.61 -13.59 2.74
CA ASN A 100 -8.53 -12.47 2.88
C ASN A 100 -8.34 -11.75 4.22
N ILE A 101 -8.19 -10.43 4.19
CA ILE A 101 -8.21 -9.54 5.35
C ILE A 101 -9.59 -8.92 5.46
N ARG A 102 -10.25 -9.08 6.61
CA ARG A 102 -11.60 -8.56 6.85
C ARG A 102 -11.63 -7.68 8.08
N VAL A 103 -11.94 -6.41 7.91
CA VAL A 103 -12.34 -5.55 9.04
C VAL A 103 -13.78 -5.90 9.41
N THR A 104 -14.01 -6.15 10.70
CA THR A 104 -15.30 -6.54 11.26
C THR A 104 -15.81 -5.48 12.22
N HIS A 105 -17.14 -5.46 12.42
CA HIS A 105 -17.85 -4.42 13.17
C HIS A 105 -17.83 -3.09 12.42
N ASN A 106 -17.06 -2.10 12.88
CA ASN A 106 -17.06 -0.77 12.29
C ASN A 106 -16.06 -0.69 11.12
N ARG A 107 -16.52 -0.19 9.97
CA ARG A 107 -15.66 0.03 8.79
C ARG A 107 -14.65 1.13 9.09
N ALA A 108 -13.45 0.98 8.54
CA ALA A 108 -12.35 1.93 8.70
C ALA A 108 -11.51 1.99 7.42
N ASN A 109 -10.66 3.00 7.32
CA ASN A 109 -9.53 3.01 6.41
C ASN A 109 -8.44 2.07 6.95
N LEU A 110 -7.87 1.21 6.10
CA LEU A 110 -6.86 0.24 6.50
C LEU A 110 -5.51 0.54 5.84
N PHE A 111 -4.49 0.77 6.65
CA PHE A 111 -3.11 1.00 6.22
C PHE A 111 -2.28 -0.22 6.55
N ILE A 112 -1.74 -0.88 5.52
CA ILE A 112 -0.77 -1.96 5.64
C ILE A 112 0.59 -1.40 5.24
N VAL A 113 1.45 -1.18 6.23
CA VAL A 113 2.70 -0.45 6.09
C VAL A 113 3.87 -1.37 6.41
N ASN A 114 4.73 -1.58 5.43
CA ASN A 114 5.97 -2.31 5.64
C ASN A 114 7.09 -1.73 4.76
N PRO A 115 8.02 -0.94 5.33
CA PRO A 115 9.10 -0.32 4.58
C PRO A 115 10.07 -1.32 3.95
N ASN A 116 10.11 -2.58 4.41
CA ASN A 116 10.95 -3.64 3.84
C ASN A 116 10.32 -4.27 2.59
N GLY A 117 9.02 -4.10 2.42
CA GLY A 117 8.26 -4.57 1.26
C GLY A 117 7.07 -5.44 1.61
N ILE A 118 6.14 -5.51 0.66
CA ILE A 118 4.89 -6.25 0.75
C ILE A 118 4.81 -7.18 -0.45
N THR A 119 4.48 -8.45 -0.19
CA THR A 119 4.19 -9.44 -1.22
C THR A 119 2.76 -9.90 -1.09
N VAL A 120 1.98 -9.77 -2.17
CA VAL A 120 0.57 -10.12 -2.24
C VAL A 120 0.39 -11.30 -3.19
N LYS A 121 -0.30 -12.36 -2.76
CA LYS A 121 -0.51 -13.58 -3.54
C LYS A 121 -1.86 -14.24 -3.30
N ASN A 122 -2.12 -15.29 -4.09
CA ASN A 122 -3.15 -16.30 -3.83
C ASN A 122 -4.56 -15.69 -3.65
N GLN A 123 -5.20 -15.96 -2.51
CA GLN A 123 -6.57 -15.59 -2.19
C GLN A 123 -6.67 -14.20 -1.53
N PHE A 124 -5.67 -13.35 -1.74
CA PHE A 124 -5.69 -11.99 -1.20
C PHE A 124 -6.94 -11.22 -1.64
N LYS A 125 -7.59 -10.62 -0.65
CA LYS A 125 -8.68 -9.67 -0.78
C LYS A 125 -8.78 -8.87 0.51
N ILE A 126 -9.18 -7.60 0.41
CA ILE A 126 -9.56 -6.80 1.58
C ILE A 126 -11.06 -6.53 1.55
N SER A 127 -11.72 -6.60 2.71
CA SER A 127 -13.15 -6.36 2.86
C SER A 127 -13.48 -5.71 4.20
N GLY A 128 -14.66 -5.08 4.29
CA GLY A 128 -15.11 -4.40 5.50
C GLY A 128 -14.43 -3.04 5.75
N THR A 129 -13.72 -2.50 4.76
CA THR A 129 -13.01 -1.22 4.83
C THR A 129 -13.74 -0.12 4.06
N MET A 130 -13.37 1.14 4.30
CA MET A 130 -13.77 2.29 3.48
C MET A 130 -12.80 2.44 2.31
N HIS A 131 -11.51 2.56 2.62
CA HIS A 131 -10.38 2.58 1.69
C HIS A 131 -9.21 1.76 2.24
N ASN A 132 -8.29 1.35 1.37
CA ASN A 132 -7.13 0.54 1.72
C ASN A 132 -5.84 1.19 1.22
N TYR A 133 -4.78 1.13 2.01
CA TYR A 133 -3.45 1.61 1.64
C TYR A 133 -2.45 0.47 1.80
N LEU A 134 -1.71 0.15 0.73
CA LEU A 134 -0.56 -0.76 0.79
C LEU A 134 0.71 0.06 0.57
N ILE A 135 1.50 0.21 1.63
CA ILE A 135 2.60 1.18 1.69
C ILE A 135 3.91 0.44 1.92
N THR A 136 4.90 0.65 1.04
CA THR A 136 6.26 0.09 1.23
C THR A 136 7.30 1.15 1.57
N GLY A 137 6.85 2.28 2.12
CA GLY A 137 7.65 3.27 2.82
C GLY A 137 7.42 3.18 4.33
N ARG A 138 8.18 3.98 5.08
CA ARG A 138 7.96 4.24 6.51
C ARG A 138 7.06 5.47 6.64
N ILE A 139 6.07 5.44 7.53
CA ILE A 139 5.27 6.64 7.82
C ILE A 139 6.17 7.64 8.59
N LYS A 140 6.16 8.92 8.20
CA LYS A 140 6.86 9.97 8.95
C LYS A 140 6.20 10.16 10.31
N ASP A 141 6.98 10.60 11.31
CA ASP A 141 6.49 10.75 12.69
C ASP A 141 5.28 11.68 12.82
N THR A 142 5.10 12.59 11.86
CA THR A 142 3.91 13.46 11.74
C THR A 142 3.12 13.10 10.49
N VAL A 143 1.84 12.74 10.69
CA VAL A 143 0.82 12.69 9.65
C VAL A 143 -0.14 13.83 9.93
N ASP A 144 -0.33 14.72 8.95
CA ASP A 144 -1.11 15.95 9.12
C ASP A 144 -2.61 15.66 9.12
N ASP A 145 -3.04 14.81 8.19
CA ASP A 145 -4.42 14.37 8.03
C ASP A 145 -4.42 12.97 7.39
N TRP A 146 -5.12 12.03 8.02
CA TRP A 146 -5.26 10.66 7.51
C TRP A 146 -6.24 10.57 6.33
N ASP A 147 -7.14 11.54 6.16
CA ASP A 147 -8.05 11.60 5.01
C ASP A 147 -7.33 12.04 3.72
N ASP A 148 -6.22 12.78 3.83
CA ASP A 148 -5.39 13.24 2.71
C ASP A 148 -3.99 12.59 2.73
N PHE A 149 -3.92 11.31 3.14
CA PHE A 149 -2.63 10.62 3.22
C PHE A 149 -2.02 10.39 1.83
N THR A 150 -0.81 10.91 1.60
CA THR A 150 -0.07 10.78 0.34
C THR A 150 1.34 10.21 0.51
N ALA A 151 2.01 9.89 -0.60
CA ALA A 151 3.39 9.45 -0.61
C ALA A 151 4.38 10.46 0.01
N GLU A 152 4.03 11.76 0.08
CA GLU A 152 4.90 12.79 0.68
C GLU A 152 5.06 12.61 2.20
N GLN A 153 4.10 11.96 2.85
CA GLN A 153 4.15 11.62 4.27
C GLN A 153 4.87 10.29 4.53
N THR A 154 5.57 9.75 3.52
CA THR A 154 6.34 8.52 3.64
C THR A 154 7.83 8.71 3.34
N GLU A 155 8.66 7.89 3.96
CA GLU A 155 10.08 7.79 3.69
C GLU A 155 10.41 6.46 3.00
N HIS A 156 11.30 6.51 2.01
CA HIS A 156 11.70 5.33 1.25
C HIS A 156 12.77 4.49 1.99
N LYS A 157 12.58 3.17 2.10
CA LYS A 157 13.56 2.21 2.65
C LYS A 157 13.98 1.10 1.66
N GLY A 158 13.66 1.23 0.36
CA GLY A 158 13.99 0.20 -0.64
C GLY A 158 12.99 -0.95 -0.75
N GLY A 159 11.94 -0.94 0.08
CA GLY A 159 10.84 -1.90 0.01
C GLY A 159 10.16 -1.91 -1.36
N LYS A 160 9.70 -3.09 -1.76
CA LYS A 160 9.00 -3.29 -3.03
C LYS A 160 7.63 -3.90 -2.79
N LEU A 161 6.64 -3.45 -3.56
CA LEU A 161 5.33 -4.06 -3.62
C LEU A 161 5.29 -5.07 -4.77
N ARG A 162 5.11 -6.36 -4.44
CA ARG A 162 5.02 -7.45 -5.42
C ARG A 162 3.63 -8.07 -5.37
N ILE A 163 2.91 -8.06 -6.48
CA ILE A 163 1.57 -8.64 -6.61
C ILE A 163 1.67 -9.79 -7.62
N SER A 164 1.42 -11.02 -7.16
CA SER A 164 1.61 -12.22 -7.99
C SER A 164 0.58 -13.31 -7.70
N GLY A 165 -0.14 -13.78 -8.71
CA GLY A 165 -1.08 -14.91 -8.55
C GLY A 165 -2.43 -14.55 -7.95
N VAL A 166 -2.77 -13.26 -7.80
CA VAL A 166 -4.07 -12.84 -7.28
C VAL A 166 -5.11 -12.81 -8.39
N ASN A 167 -6.30 -13.37 -8.15
CA ASN A 167 -7.34 -13.48 -9.19
C ASN A 167 -8.78 -13.30 -8.69
N LEU A 168 -8.97 -12.96 -7.41
CA LEU A 168 -10.31 -12.80 -6.83
C LEU A 168 -10.93 -11.45 -7.22
N ARG A 169 -12.23 -11.45 -7.53
CA ARG A 169 -12.97 -10.22 -7.81
C ARG A 169 -13.05 -9.32 -6.57
N GLY A 170 -12.81 -8.03 -6.78
CA GLY A 170 -12.78 -6.99 -5.75
C GLY A 170 -11.62 -7.14 -4.76
N ASN A 171 -10.50 -7.73 -5.16
CA ASN A 171 -9.31 -7.91 -4.33
C ASN A 171 -8.62 -6.59 -3.98
N PHE A 172 -8.80 -5.54 -4.79
CA PHE A 172 -8.23 -4.20 -4.60
C PHE A 172 -9.30 -3.09 -4.71
N ASN A 173 -10.55 -3.36 -4.32
CA ASN A 173 -11.57 -2.32 -4.33
C ASN A 173 -11.16 -1.15 -3.42
N ASN A 174 -11.19 0.08 -3.94
CA ASN A 174 -10.87 1.32 -3.22
C ASN A 174 -9.52 1.19 -2.52
N THR A 175 -8.46 1.05 -3.32
CA THR A 175 -7.11 0.81 -2.81
C THR A 175 -6.12 1.80 -3.40
N THR A 176 -5.29 2.37 -2.53
CA THR A 176 -4.09 3.12 -2.90
C THR A 176 -2.85 2.25 -2.70
N LEU A 177 -1.97 2.23 -3.70
CA LEU A 177 -0.68 1.57 -3.64
C LEU A 177 0.41 2.65 -3.57
N ILE A 178 1.19 2.68 -2.48
CA ILE A 178 2.26 3.65 -2.28
C ILE A 178 3.61 2.91 -2.21
N SER A 179 4.40 3.01 -3.27
CA SER A 179 5.69 2.31 -3.33
C SER A 179 6.62 2.91 -4.38
N SER A 180 7.93 2.90 -4.13
CA SER A 180 8.92 3.21 -5.17
C SER A 180 9.06 2.10 -6.21
N ASN A 181 8.60 0.87 -5.93
CA ASN A 181 8.74 -0.25 -6.85
C ASN A 181 7.54 -1.18 -6.80
N ILE A 182 6.71 -1.13 -7.85
CA ILE A 182 5.53 -1.97 -7.99
C ILE A 182 5.76 -2.98 -9.11
N ASN A 183 5.59 -4.26 -8.80
CA ASN A 183 5.66 -5.33 -9.78
C ASN A 183 4.40 -6.19 -9.74
N ILE A 184 3.69 -6.26 -10.87
CA ILE A 184 2.46 -7.05 -11.04
C ILE A 184 2.72 -8.13 -12.09
N ARG A 185 2.52 -9.39 -11.71
CA ARG A 185 2.77 -10.58 -12.53
C ARG A 185 1.67 -11.61 -12.34
N LYS A 186 1.32 -12.39 -13.36
CA LYS A 186 0.42 -13.55 -13.24
C LYS A 186 -0.86 -13.26 -12.43
N SER A 187 -1.44 -12.07 -12.60
CA SER A 187 -2.49 -11.56 -11.69
C SER A 187 -3.63 -10.95 -12.47
N LYS A 188 -4.84 -11.08 -11.93
CA LYS A 188 -6.01 -10.28 -12.29
C LYS A 188 -6.40 -9.41 -11.08
N ILE A 189 -6.06 -8.13 -11.17
CA ILE A 189 -6.46 -7.12 -10.20
C ILE A 189 -7.85 -6.63 -10.58
N TYR A 190 -8.76 -6.59 -9.61
CA TYR A 190 -10.11 -6.08 -9.74
C TYR A 190 -10.34 -4.99 -8.68
N ALA A 191 -10.67 -3.78 -9.14
CA ALA A 191 -10.88 -2.62 -8.30
C ALA A 191 -12.02 -1.75 -8.83
N ASN A 192 -12.81 -1.14 -7.95
CA ASN A 192 -13.66 -0.01 -8.35
C ASN A 192 -12.78 1.23 -8.59
N ASN A 193 -11.97 1.60 -7.58
CA ASN A 193 -10.96 2.65 -7.65
C ASN A 193 -9.61 2.06 -7.24
N LEU A 194 -8.61 2.20 -8.11
CA LEU A 194 -7.22 1.86 -7.82
C LEU A 194 -6.36 3.10 -8.04
N HIS A 195 -5.76 3.60 -6.96
CA HIS A 195 -4.82 4.72 -7.01
C HIS A 195 -3.39 4.22 -6.82
N ILE A 196 -2.44 4.84 -7.52
CA ILE A 196 -1.02 4.50 -7.41
C ILE A 196 -0.20 5.77 -7.19
N GLU A 197 0.60 5.77 -6.13
CA GLU A 197 1.58 6.82 -5.87
C GLU A 197 2.97 6.23 -5.75
N THR A 198 3.95 6.97 -6.27
CA THR A 198 5.36 6.57 -6.17
C THR A 198 6.11 7.42 -5.18
N ILE A 199 6.75 6.77 -4.20
CA ILE A 199 7.69 7.43 -3.30
C ILE A 199 8.97 7.71 -4.09
N LEU A 200 9.36 8.99 -4.20
CA LEU A 200 10.58 9.37 -4.90
C LEU A 200 11.81 9.06 -4.03
N ASN A 201 12.74 8.26 -4.56
CA ASN A 201 13.96 7.91 -3.85
C ASN A 201 15.04 8.99 -4.02
N ARG A 202 15.18 9.91 -3.05
CA ARG A 202 16.31 10.85 -3.00
C ARG A 202 17.42 10.25 -2.12
N TYR A 203 18.30 9.43 -2.69
CA TYR A 203 19.47 8.86 -1.99
C TYR A 203 20.75 9.56 -2.44
N ASN A 204 21.49 10.24 -1.54
CA ASN A 204 22.85 10.78 -1.75
C ASN A 204 23.21 11.21 -3.19
N GLY A 205 22.42 12.10 -3.81
CA GLY A 205 22.68 12.64 -5.15
C GLY A 205 22.38 11.70 -6.34
N TYR A 206 22.02 10.44 -6.10
CA TYR A 206 21.59 9.48 -7.14
C TYR A 206 20.13 9.06 -6.91
N SER A 207 19.21 9.67 -7.65
CA SER A 207 17.81 9.25 -7.66
C SER A 207 17.69 7.94 -8.43
N ARG A 208 17.49 6.80 -7.73
CA ARG A 208 16.99 5.60 -8.40
C ARG A 208 15.51 5.83 -8.70
N SER A 209 15.21 6.16 -9.96
CA SER A 209 13.86 6.34 -10.48
C SER A 209 12.92 5.23 -9.98
N PRO A 210 11.78 5.59 -9.37
CA PRO A 210 10.71 4.63 -9.08
C PRO A 210 10.31 3.85 -10.33
N LYS A 211 9.81 2.63 -10.13
CA LYS A 211 9.49 1.71 -11.22
C LYS A 211 8.13 1.06 -11.00
N ILE A 212 7.31 1.07 -12.03
CA ILE A 212 6.07 0.31 -12.08
C ILE A 212 6.19 -0.66 -13.25
N THR A 213 5.86 -1.92 -13.04
CA THR A 213 5.91 -2.92 -14.10
C THR A 213 4.70 -3.85 -14.02
N ILE A 214 3.87 -3.80 -15.06
CA ILE A 214 2.75 -4.70 -15.30
C ILE A 214 3.18 -5.69 -16.36
N SER A 215 3.30 -6.96 -15.98
CA SER A 215 3.85 -7.99 -16.86
C SER A 215 2.82 -8.49 -17.86
N LYS A 216 3.27 -9.16 -18.93
CA LYS A 216 2.40 -9.60 -20.04
C LYS A 216 1.25 -10.52 -19.62
N ASP A 217 1.46 -11.27 -18.55
CA ASP A 217 0.49 -12.19 -17.94
C ASP A 217 -0.37 -11.54 -16.84
N ALA A 218 -0.27 -10.22 -16.66
CA ALA A 218 -1.05 -9.47 -15.70
C ALA A 218 -2.19 -8.70 -16.36
N GLN A 219 -3.29 -8.56 -15.62
CA GLN A 219 -4.46 -7.79 -15.99
C GLN A 219 -4.90 -6.90 -14.83
N ILE A 220 -5.23 -5.65 -15.13
CA ILE A 220 -5.85 -4.70 -14.21
C ILE A 220 -7.24 -4.37 -14.77
N HIS A 221 -8.27 -4.64 -13.98
CA HIS A 221 -9.66 -4.30 -14.24
C HIS A 221 -10.08 -3.29 -13.17
N ALA A 222 -10.04 -2.01 -13.51
CA ALA A 222 -10.41 -0.93 -12.61
C ALA A 222 -11.67 -0.23 -13.15
N GLY A 223 -12.54 0.29 -12.28
CA GLY A 223 -13.50 1.32 -12.70
C GLY A 223 -12.73 2.58 -13.09
N LEU A 224 -11.95 3.10 -12.14
CA LEU A 224 -10.96 4.14 -12.33
C LEU A 224 -9.57 3.65 -11.88
N LEU A 225 -8.58 3.77 -12.76
CA LEU A 225 -7.16 3.66 -12.45
C LEU A 225 -6.54 5.06 -12.47
N SER A 226 -6.25 5.61 -11.30
CA SER A 226 -5.59 6.90 -11.17
C SER A 226 -4.17 6.76 -10.63
N ALA A 227 -3.30 7.73 -10.92
CA ALA A 227 -1.93 7.70 -10.41
C ALA A 227 -1.26 9.07 -10.35
N ASP A 228 -0.45 9.26 -9.30
CA ASP A 228 0.49 10.37 -9.18
C ASP A 228 1.92 9.85 -9.31
N LEU A 229 2.52 10.15 -10.46
CA LEU A 229 3.79 9.57 -10.89
C LEU A 229 4.85 10.66 -10.97
N THR A 230 5.85 10.63 -10.09
CA THR A 230 7.03 11.50 -10.19
C THR A 230 8.31 10.68 -10.44
N GLY A 231 9.06 11.00 -11.50
CA GLY A 231 10.36 10.38 -11.77
C GLY A 231 10.27 8.91 -12.18
N VAL A 232 9.10 8.45 -12.61
CA VAL A 232 8.75 7.02 -12.70
C VAL A 232 9.09 6.44 -14.07
N LYS A 233 9.63 5.22 -14.08
CA LYS A 233 9.63 4.34 -15.26
C LYS A 233 8.45 3.37 -15.17
N PHE A 234 7.36 3.69 -15.85
CA PHE A 234 6.15 2.89 -15.93
C PHE A 234 6.22 1.98 -17.16
N LYS A 235 6.18 0.66 -16.97
CA LYS A 235 6.19 -0.32 -18.05
C LYS A 235 4.93 -1.17 -18.01
N ASN A 236 4.13 -1.11 -19.07
CA ASN A 236 2.99 -2.00 -19.26
C ASN A 236 3.22 -2.95 -20.44
N PHE A 237 3.26 -4.24 -20.12
CA PHE A 237 3.26 -5.34 -21.07
C PHE A 237 1.94 -6.12 -21.05
N GLY A 238 1.10 -5.89 -20.03
CA GLY A 238 -0.14 -6.63 -19.77
C GLY A 238 -1.38 -5.92 -20.29
N LYS A 239 -2.54 -6.21 -19.67
CA LYS A 239 -3.82 -5.60 -20.02
C LYS A 239 -4.31 -4.69 -18.91
N ILE A 240 -4.65 -3.45 -19.25
CA ILE A 240 -5.32 -2.50 -18.36
C ILE A 240 -6.67 -2.17 -18.98
N THR A 241 -7.73 -2.31 -18.19
CA THR A 241 -9.11 -2.00 -18.55
C THR A 241 -9.73 -1.15 -17.46
N GLY A 242 -10.29 0.00 -17.84
CA GLY A 242 -10.86 0.98 -16.91
C GLY A 242 -10.64 2.40 -17.39
N ASP A 243 -11.34 3.35 -16.78
CA ASP A 243 -11.06 4.76 -16.96
C ASP A 243 -9.70 5.10 -16.35
N LEU A 244 -8.99 6.09 -16.92
CA LEU A 244 -7.62 6.40 -16.56
C LEU A 244 -7.44 7.89 -16.29
N GLU A 245 -6.86 8.22 -15.13
CA GLU A 245 -6.48 9.59 -14.75
C GLU A 245 -5.09 9.64 -14.11
N PHE A 246 -4.08 10.03 -14.89
CA PHE A 246 -2.71 10.15 -14.40
C PHE A 246 -2.28 11.61 -14.26
N ARG A 247 -1.65 11.96 -13.15
CA ARG A 247 -0.85 13.18 -13.00
C ARG A 247 0.61 12.79 -12.95
N THR A 248 1.40 13.36 -13.85
CA THR A 248 2.76 12.88 -14.08
C THR A 248 3.78 14.01 -14.02
N ARG A 249 4.97 13.71 -13.51
CA ARG A 249 6.12 14.59 -13.54
C ARG A 249 7.40 13.82 -13.83
N ASP A 250 8.13 14.22 -14.87
CA ASP A 250 9.41 13.59 -15.25
C ASP A 250 9.30 12.07 -15.40
N VAL A 251 8.36 11.61 -16.22
CA VAL A 251 8.01 10.18 -16.35
C VAL A 251 8.43 9.60 -17.69
N THR A 252 8.71 8.29 -17.68
CA THR A 252 8.78 7.46 -18.87
C THR A 252 7.70 6.39 -18.80
N ILE A 253 6.83 6.36 -19.81
CA ILE A 253 5.79 5.34 -19.98
C ILE A 253 6.13 4.50 -21.22
N GLU A 254 6.36 3.21 -21.01
CA GLU A 254 6.52 2.22 -22.07
C GLU A 254 5.30 1.28 -22.07
N ASN A 255 4.45 1.39 -23.08
CA ASN A 255 3.25 0.57 -23.22
C ASN A 255 3.31 -0.34 -24.46
N THR A 256 3.69 -1.59 -24.26
CA THR A 256 3.63 -2.63 -25.31
C THR A 256 2.48 -3.62 -25.12
N GLY A 257 1.76 -3.51 -23.99
CA GLY A 257 0.52 -4.20 -23.69
C GLY A 257 -0.71 -3.53 -24.30
N THR A 258 -1.84 -3.60 -23.59
CA THR A 258 -3.10 -2.98 -23.97
C THR A 258 -3.62 -2.10 -22.83
N ILE A 259 -4.12 -0.92 -23.16
CA ILE A 259 -4.78 -0.01 -22.22
C ILE A 259 -6.07 0.48 -22.87
N THR A 260 -7.21 0.21 -22.24
CA THR A 260 -8.53 0.54 -22.80
C THR A 260 -9.52 1.00 -21.73
N GLY A 261 -10.36 1.98 -22.05
CA GLY A 261 -11.39 2.46 -21.13
C GLY A 261 -12.43 3.34 -21.81
N GLY A 262 -13.38 3.86 -21.05
CA GLY A 262 -14.31 4.86 -21.53
C GLY A 262 -13.60 6.20 -21.67
N THR A 263 -12.95 6.64 -20.59
CA THR A 263 -12.23 7.92 -20.50
C THR A 263 -10.74 7.72 -20.19
N GLY A 264 -9.89 8.52 -20.83
CA GLY A 264 -8.45 8.52 -20.59
C GLY A 264 -7.88 9.92 -20.54
N LYS A 265 -7.21 10.25 -19.43
CA LYS A 265 -6.58 11.55 -19.18
C LYS A 265 -5.20 11.39 -18.57
N ILE A 266 -4.20 12.03 -19.17
CA ILE A 266 -2.86 12.18 -18.57
C ILE A 266 -2.51 13.67 -18.51
N ALA A 267 -2.49 14.20 -17.30
CA ALA A 267 -1.94 15.52 -17.03
C ALA A 267 -0.44 15.36 -16.77
N TYR A 268 0.40 16.19 -17.37
CA TYR A 268 1.84 16.13 -17.19
C TYR A 268 2.45 17.48 -16.83
N ARG A 269 3.56 17.42 -16.10
CA ARG A 269 4.41 18.56 -15.76
C ARG A 269 5.87 18.16 -15.96
N GLY A 270 6.67 19.01 -16.59
CA GLY A 270 8.05 18.65 -16.91
C GLY A 270 8.13 17.60 -18.02
N ASN A 271 9.12 16.71 -17.97
CA ASN A 271 9.39 15.81 -19.09
C ASN A 271 8.46 14.59 -19.10
N MET A 272 7.95 14.22 -20.27
CA MET A 272 7.19 12.99 -20.47
C MET A 272 7.65 12.29 -21.74
N HIS A 273 8.14 11.05 -21.59
CA HIS A 273 8.41 10.16 -22.71
C HIS A 273 7.35 9.05 -22.74
N PHE A 274 6.58 8.95 -23.83
CA PHE A 274 5.57 7.93 -24.01
C PHE A 274 5.87 7.11 -25.26
N ASN A 275 6.27 5.85 -25.09
CA ASN A 275 6.44 4.91 -26.18
C ASN A 275 5.34 3.86 -26.09
N GLY A 276 4.53 3.71 -27.15
CA GLY A 276 3.41 2.78 -27.16
C GLY A 276 3.16 2.16 -28.53
N LYS A 277 2.63 0.93 -28.55
CA LYS A 277 2.04 0.38 -29.79
C LYS A 277 0.63 0.96 -30.01
N ASN A 278 -0.01 0.71 -31.16
CA ASN A 278 -1.40 1.05 -31.51
C ASN A 278 -2.50 0.38 -30.62
N ASN A 279 -2.19 0.13 -29.34
CA ASN A 279 -2.93 -0.69 -28.39
C ASN A 279 -3.44 0.11 -27.17
N THR A 280 -3.38 1.44 -27.23
CA THR A 280 -4.03 2.35 -26.28
C THR A 280 -5.29 2.91 -26.94
N LYS A 281 -6.49 2.68 -26.37
CA LYS A 281 -7.76 3.13 -26.97
C LYS A 281 -8.75 3.62 -25.92
N TYR A 282 -9.30 4.82 -26.13
CA TYR A 282 -10.35 5.40 -25.30
C TYR A 282 -11.43 6.01 -26.17
N ASN A 283 -12.68 5.97 -25.70
CA ASN A 283 -13.81 6.55 -26.45
C ASN A 283 -13.82 8.08 -26.35
N ASN A 284 -13.53 8.61 -25.16
CA ASN A 284 -13.34 10.03 -24.91
C ASN A 284 -11.97 10.23 -24.25
N SER A 285 -11.15 11.13 -24.77
CA SER A 285 -9.78 11.26 -24.26
C SER A 285 -9.21 12.66 -24.41
N ASP A 286 -8.73 13.19 -23.28
CA ASP A 286 -7.79 14.31 -23.22
C ASP A 286 -6.43 13.72 -22.82
N VAL A 287 -5.80 13.02 -23.76
CA VAL A 287 -4.68 12.10 -23.42
C VAL A 287 -3.50 12.85 -22.84
N PHE A 288 -3.18 14.05 -23.31
CA PHE A 288 -2.07 14.85 -22.77
C PHE A 288 -2.54 16.29 -22.55
N ARG A 289 -2.43 16.78 -21.32
CA ARG A 289 -2.63 18.20 -21.01
C ARG A 289 -1.50 18.67 -20.12
N ASP A 290 -0.81 19.72 -20.55
CA ASP A 290 0.16 20.40 -19.71
C ASP A 290 -0.57 21.12 -18.58
N ILE A 291 -0.10 20.93 -17.35
CA ILE A 291 -0.72 21.54 -16.17
C ILE A 291 -0.47 23.06 -16.14
N ASP A 292 0.60 23.54 -16.79
CA ASP A 292 1.00 24.95 -16.79
C ASP A 292 0.26 25.79 -17.85
N GLY A 293 -0.69 25.21 -18.59
CA GLY A 293 -1.61 25.94 -19.49
C GLY A 293 -1.18 26.03 -20.95
N ASP A 294 0.03 25.58 -21.29
CA ASP A 294 0.49 25.52 -22.68
C ASP A 294 -0.11 24.30 -23.39
N SER A 295 -0.77 24.56 -24.52
CA SER A 295 -1.21 23.53 -25.45
C SER A 295 -0.01 22.66 -25.87
N ILE A 296 -0.26 21.38 -26.18
CA ILE A 296 0.70 20.42 -26.77
C ILE A 296 1.51 21.02 -27.95
N PHE A 297 1.03 22.10 -28.57
CA PHE A 297 1.62 22.70 -29.75
C PHE A 297 2.24 24.10 -29.56
N ASP A 298 2.33 24.65 -28.35
CA ASP A 298 2.94 25.96 -28.19
C ASP A 298 3.93 26.05 -27.02
N THR A 299 5.08 26.63 -27.35
CA THR A 299 6.16 27.11 -26.47
C THR A 299 7.25 26.12 -25.98
N GLY A 300 8.43 26.31 -26.57
CA GLY A 300 9.66 26.46 -25.77
C GLY A 300 10.52 25.22 -25.59
N PHE A 301 10.12 24.23 -24.79
CA PHE A 301 10.94 23.05 -24.47
C PHE A 301 10.08 21.92 -23.85
N LYS A 302 9.28 21.18 -24.63
CA LYS A 302 8.63 19.94 -24.16
C LYS A 302 8.50 18.94 -25.32
N THR A 303 9.42 17.96 -25.41
CA THR A 303 9.37 16.93 -26.47
C THR A 303 8.43 15.80 -26.05
N VAL A 304 7.24 15.73 -26.64
CA VAL A 304 6.37 14.54 -26.61
C VAL A 304 6.66 13.73 -27.87
N THR A 305 7.53 12.72 -27.77
CA THR A 305 7.76 11.77 -28.86
C THR A 305 6.70 10.67 -28.76
N ILE A 306 5.78 10.62 -29.74
CA ILE A 306 4.88 9.48 -29.96
C ILE A 306 5.47 8.72 -31.16
N GLU A 307 6.16 7.62 -30.89
CA GLU A 307 6.55 6.62 -31.91
C GLU A 307 5.54 5.48 -31.97
#